data_AF-A0A645GXN0-F1
#
_entry.id   AF-A0A645GXN0-F1
#
_cell.length_a   1.000
_cell.length_b   1.000
_cell.length_c   1.000
_cell.angle_alpha   90.00
_cell.angle_beta   90.00
_cell.angle_gamma   90.00
#
_symmetry.space_group_name_H-M   'P 1'
#
loop_
_entity.id
_entity.type
_entity.pdbx_description
1 polymer ?
#
loop_
_entity_poly.entity_id
_entity_poly.type
_entity_poly.pdbx_seq_one_letter_code
_entity_poly.pdbx_strand_id
1 'polypeptide(L)'
;MKSENKYLRGLILFIVLIAVLFGIYIWKKPQTVKGDKEIGITVIDDKGKEVQYFDSTDADYLRTVLDELEEQDFSYSGDEGIYGYYVYKVNGVKADNISAYWAFYVNGKYCSYGVDNQPVNDGDMFEIIYEKVSQDSRS
;
A
#
# COMPACT_ATOMS: atom_id res chain seq x y z
N MET A 1 3.37 11.37 -25.41
CA MET A 1 2.41 12.10 -24.54
C MET A 1 0.95 11.83 -24.95
N LYS A 2 0.26 10.86 -24.32
CA LYS A 2 -1.22 10.83 -24.14
C LYS A 2 -1.72 9.57 -23.41
N SER A 3 -1.37 9.39 -22.14
CA SER A 3 -2.02 8.37 -21.31
C SER A 3 -2.32 8.80 -19.88
N GLU A 4 -1.77 9.92 -19.40
CA GLU A 4 -1.90 10.32 -17.99
C GLU A 4 -3.34 10.59 -17.56
N ASN A 5 -4.20 11.08 -18.45
CA ASN A 5 -5.59 11.41 -18.08
C ASN A 5 -6.52 10.22 -17.85
N LYS A 6 -6.24 9.04 -18.43
CA LYS A 6 -7.09 7.85 -18.25
C LYS A 6 -6.71 7.07 -16.98
N TYR A 7 -5.41 6.98 -16.70
CA TYR A 7 -4.92 6.33 -15.48
C TYR A 7 -5.22 7.17 -14.24
N LEU A 8 -5.06 8.50 -14.32
CA LEU A 8 -5.40 9.39 -13.19
C LEU A 8 -6.91 9.41 -12.89
N ARG A 9 -7.77 9.36 -13.91
CA ARG A 9 -9.23 9.25 -13.71
C ARG A 9 -9.65 7.89 -13.14
N GLY A 10 -8.99 6.82 -13.58
CA GLY A 10 -9.19 5.48 -13.01
C GLY A 10 -8.77 5.44 -11.54
N LEU A 11 -7.61 6.00 -11.21
CA LEU A 11 -7.08 6.08 -9.85
C LEU A 11 -8.01 6.87 -8.92
N ILE A 12 -8.55 8.01 -9.36
CA ILE A 12 -9.48 8.81 -8.55
C ILE A 12 -10.77 8.03 -8.25
N LEU A 13 -11.37 7.40 -9.27
CA LEU A 13 -12.55 6.56 -9.07
C LEU A 13 -12.28 5.38 -8.13
N PHE A 14 -11.07 4.85 -8.20
CA PHE A 14 -10.63 3.75 -7.37
C PHE A 14 -10.45 4.15 -5.90
N ILE A 15 -9.82 5.29 -5.62
CA ILE A 15 -9.71 5.85 -4.26
C ILE A 15 -11.11 6.04 -3.65
N VAL A 16 -12.07 6.53 -4.44
CA VAL A 16 -13.47 6.67 -3.99
C VAL A 16 -14.09 5.32 -3.67
N LEU A 17 -13.86 4.30 -4.51
CA LEU A 17 -14.36 2.95 -4.26
C LEU A 17 -13.78 2.36 -2.97
N ILE A 18 -12.47 2.51 -2.76
CA ILE A 18 -11.79 2.05 -1.55
C ILE A 18 -12.39 2.74 -0.32
N ALA A 19 -12.60 4.05 -0.35
CA ALA A 19 -13.21 4.78 0.77
C ALA A 19 -14.63 4.28 1.10
N VAL A 20 -15.43 3.91 0.09
CA VAL A 20 -16.76 3.32 0.30
C VAL A 20 -16.66 1.94 0.94
N LEU A 21 -15.77 1.08 0.45
CA LEU A 21 -15.55 -0.25 1.03
C LEU A 21 -15.04 -0.17 2.46
N PHE A 22 -14.14 0.77 2.75
CA PHE A 22 -13.65 1.06 4.09
C PHE A 22 -14.76 1.52 5.03
N GLY A 23 -15.64 2.43 4.58
CA GLY A 23 -16.82 2.83 5.36
C GLY A 23 -17.76 1.66 5.67
N ILE A 24 -17.95 0.74 4.72
CA ILE A 24 -18.74 -0.49 4.93
C ILE A 24 -18.03 -1.42 5.94
N TYR A 25 -16.71 -1.54 5.87
CA TYR A 25 -15.91 -2.33 6.82
C TYR A 25 -16.08 -1.79 8.25
N ILE A 26 -15.88 -0.49 8.46
CA ILE A 26 -16.06 0.17 9.76
C ILE A 26 -17.49 0.01 10.28
N TRP A 27 -18.50 0.03 9.41
CA TRP A 27 -19.89 -0.16 9.85
C TRP A 27 -20.21 -1.60 10.25
N LYS A 28 -19.56 -2.59 9.62
CA LYS A 28 -19.79 -4.02 9.88
C LYS A 28 -18.93 -4.60 11.00
N LYS A 29 -17.80 -3.97 11.34
CA LYS A 29 -16.91 -4.50 12.38
C LYS A 29 -17.58 -4.47 13.77
N PRO A 30 -17.42 -5.53 14.59
CA PRO A 30 -17.87 -5.51 15.98
C PRO A 30 -17.03 -4.53 16.82
N GLN A 31 -17.60 -3.93 17.87
CA GLN A 31 -16.94 -2.87 18.68
C GLN A 31 -15.74 -3.32 19.54
N THR A 32 -15.20 -4.52 19.33
CA THR A 32 -14.13 -5.10 20.16
C THR A 32 -12.87 -5.44 19.36
N VAL A 33 -12.70 -4.89 18.16
CA VAL A 33 -11.42 -5.04 17.42
C VAL A 33 -10.38 -4.14 18.09
N LYS A 34 -9.18 -4.70 18.29
CA LYS A 34 -8.03 -4.10 18.96
C LYS A 34 -7.43 -3.01 18.07
N GLY A 35 -7.14 -1.82 18.61
CA GLY A 35 -6.50 -0.73 17.88
C GLY A 35 -7.34 0.55 17.86
N ASP A 36 -6.69 1.70 18.05
CA ASP A 36 -7.34 3.02 18.01
C ASP A 36 -7.38 3.64 16.61
N LYS A 37 -6.62 3.09 15.64
CA LYS A 37 -6.54 3.59 14.25
C LYS A 37 -7.12 2.57 13.28
N GLU A 38 -7.95 3.05 12.36
CA GLU A 38 -8.47 2.26 11.26
C GLU A 38 -7.71 2.60 9.99
N ILE A 39 -7.20 1.59 9.30
CA ILE A 39 -6.44 1.79 8.07
C ILE A 39 -6.91 0.83 6.97
N GLY A 40 -6.61 1.19 5.73
CA GLY A 40 -6.74 0.28 4.61
C GLY A 40 -5.46 0.20 3.79
N ILE A 41 -5.14 -0.98 3.27
CA ILE A 41 -4.00 -1.21 2.39
C ILE A 41 -4.48 -1.84 1.10
N THR A 42 -4.13 -1.23 -0.03
CA THR A 42 -4.35 -1.81 -1.36
C THR A 42 -3.04 -2.23 -2.00
N VAL A 43 -2.93 -3.50 -2.39
CA VAL A 43 -1.80 -4.04 -3.14
C VAL A 43 -2.19 -4.18 -4.61
N ILE A 44 -1.38 -3.62 -5.52
CA ILE A 44 -1.54 -3.77 -6.97
C ILE A 44 -0.30 -4.47 -7.53
N ASP A 45 -0.46 -5.69 -8.03
CA ASP A 45 0.65 -6.52 -8.53
C ASP A 45 1.12 -6.15 -9.95
N ASP A 46 2.11 -6.89 -10.45
CA ASP A 46 2.73 -6.71 -11.78
C ASP A 46 1.75 -6.93 -12.95
N LYS A 47 0.60 -7.54 -12.70
CA LYS A 47 -0.49 -7.80 -13.65
C LYS A 47 -1.65 -6.84 -13.46
N GLY A 48 -1.56 -5.91 -12.50
CA GLY A 48 -2.66 -5.03 -12.11
C GLY A 48 -3.76 -5.74 -11.34
N LYS A 49 -3.50 -6.92 -10.75
CA LYS A 49 -4.44 -7.53 -9.82
C LYS A 49 -4.40 -6.75 -8.52
N GLU A 50 -5.58 -6.43 -8.02
CA GLU A 50 -5.77 -5.66 -6.81
C GLU A 50 -6.21 -6.57 -5.66
N VAL A 51 -5.63 -6.37 -4.48
CA VAL A 51 -6.04 -7.00 -3.23
C VAL A 51 -6.13 -5.92 -2.16
N GLN A 52 -7.23 -5.91 -1.40
CA GLN A 52 -7.48 -4.92 -0.36
C GLN A 52 -7.50 -5.58 1.01
N TYR A 53 -6.87 -4.92 1.97
CA TYR A 53 -6.81 -5.28 3.38
C TYR A 53 -7.32 -4.12 4.21
N PHE A 54 -7.97 -4.43 5.32
CA PHE A 54 -8.45 -3.44 6.28
C PHE A 54 -8.07 -3.91 7.67
N ASP A 55 -7.56 -3.00 8.48
CA ASP A 55 -7.10 -3.35 9.82
C ASP A 55 -7.38 -2.27 10.84
N SER A 56 -7.44 -2.71 12.10
CA SER A 56 -7.48 -1.86 13.27
C SER A 56 -6.17 -2.05 14.02
N THR A 57 -5.45 -0.97 14.28
CA THR A 57 -4.06 -1.04 14.75
C THR A 57 -3.73 0.10 15.71
N ASP A 58 -2.80 -0.16 16.63
CA ASP A 58 -2.15 0.86 17.45
C ASP A 58 -0.80 1.29 16.88
N ALA A 59 -0.34 0.67 15.79
CA ALA A 59 0.97 0.88 15.21
C ALA A 59 1.26 2.35 14.89
N ASP A 60 2.45 2.81 15.26
CA ASP A 60 2.91 4.16 14.93
C ASP A 60 3.48 4.23 13.50
N TYR A 61 3.99 3.10 12.98
CA TYR A 61 4.68 3.04 11.69
C TYR A 61 4.18 1.89 10.82
N LEU A 62 4.27 2.09 9.50
CA LEU A 62 3.73 1.21 8.48
C LEU A 62 4.29 -0.22 8.58
N ARG A 63 5.55 -0.40 8.96
CA ARG A 63 6.18 -1.72 9.12
C ARG A 63 5.36 -2.63 10.04
N THR A 64 4.95 -2.13 11.20
CA THR A 64 4.18 -2.93 12.16
C THR A 64 2.80 -3.29 11.61
N VAL A 65 2.17 -2.38 10.86
CA VAL A 65 0.90 -2.69 10.16
C VAL A 65 1.09 -3.81 9.16
N LEU A 66 2.19 -3.81 8.39
CA LEU A 66 2.47 -4.88 7.43
C LEU A 66 2.69 -6.24 8.12
N ASP A 67 3.31 -6.25 9.31
CA ASP A 67 3.48 -7.46 10.13
C ASP A 67 2.11 -7.96 10.67
N GLU A 68 1.23 -7.07 11.12
CA GLU A 68 -0.12 -7.41 11.61
C GLU A 68 -1.00 -8.00 10.50
N LEU A 69 -0.90 -7.47 9.29
CA LEU A 69 -1.64 -7.97 8.14
C LEU A 69 -1.28 -9.41 7.73
N GLU A 70 -0.15 -9.97 8.18
CA GLU A 70 0.20 -11.37 7.88
C GLU A 70 -0.89 -12.35 8.37
N GLU A 71 -1.68 -11.98 9.39
CA GLU A 71 -2.83 -12.76 9.85
C GLU A 71 -3.98 -12.80 8.82
N GLN A 72 -3.97 -11.91 7.82
CA GLN A 72 -5.00 -11.75 6.78
C GLN A 72 -4.58 -12.26 5.40
N ASP A 73 -3.64 -13.21 5.30
CA ASP A 73 -3.08 -13.71 4.01
C ASP A 73 -2.34 -12.62 3.21
N PHE A 74 -1.91 -11.55 3.88
CA PHE A 74 -0.88 -10.65 3.36
C PHE A 74 0.49 -11.30 3.59
N SER A 75 1.44 -11.04 2.69
CA SER A 75 2.83 -11.41 2.92
C SER A 75 3.77 -10.41 2.28
N TYR A 76 4.93 -10.19 2.88
CA TYR A 76 5.96 -9.36 2.30
C TYR A 76 7.35 -9.82 2.74
N SER A 77 8.35 -9.50 1.95
CA SER A 77 9.74 -9.72 2.33
C SER A 77 10.66 -8.69 1.70
N GLY A 78 11.78 -8.48 2.35
CA GLY A 78 12.75 -7.45 2.06
C GLY A 78 14.07 -7.71 2.77
N ASP A 79 15.00 -6.77 2.63
CA ASP A 79 16.29 -6.80 3.32
C ASP A 79 16.47 -5.51 4.14
N GLU A 80 17.20 -5.60 5.25
CA GLU A 80 17.63 -4.44 6.01
C GLU A 80 18.63 -3.60 5.20
N GLY A 81 18.33 -2.32 5.04
CA GLY A 81 19.17 -1.36 4.33
C GLY A 81 19.59 -0.19 5.23
N ILE A 82 20.54 0.62 4.74
CA ILE A 82 21.02 1.81 5.47
C ILE A 82 19.96 2.91 5.63
N TYR A 83 18.84 2.81 4.89
CA TYR A 83 17.71 3.74 4.94
C TYR A 83 16.45 3.10 5.54
N GLY A 84 16.60 1.94 6.18
CA GLY A 84 15.51 1.09 6.68
C GLY A 84 15.24 -0.12 5.78
N TYR A 85 14.20 -0.86 6.12
CA TYR A 85 13.78 -2.10 5.48
C TYR A 85 13.31 -1.86 4.05
N TYR A 86 13.97 -2.51 3.11
CA TYR A 86 13.65 -2.44 1.70
C TYR A 86 12.77 -3.61 1.28
N VAL A 87 11.48 -3.36 1.07
CA VAL A 87 10.51 -4.38 0.61
C VAL A 87 10.68 -4.64 -0.88
N TYR A 88 11.03 -5.88 -1.26
CA TYR A 88 11.15 -6.29 -2.67
C TYR A 88 10.13 -7.35 -3.09
N LYS A 89 9.35 -7.90 -2.15
CA LYS A 89 8.33 -8.91 -2.44
C LYS A 89 7.08 -8.61 -1.65
N VAL A 90 5.92 -8.67 -2.29
CA VAL A 90 4.61 -8.52 -1.67
C VAL A 90 3.66 -9.56 -2.28
N ASN A 91 2.88 -10.25 -1.46
CA ASN A 91 1.91 -11.26 -1.85
C ASN A 91 2.46 -12.30 -2.85
N GLY A 92 3.68 -12.77 -2.60
CA GLY A 92 4.35 -13.75 -3.46
C GLY A 92 5.05 -13.16 -4.69
N VAL A 93 4.79 -11.91 -5.07
CA VAL A 93 5.35 -11.26 -6.27
C VAL A 93 6.61 -10.48 -5.93
N LYS A 94 7.75 -10.90 -6.51
CA LYS A 94 9.05 -10.26 -6.31
C LYS A 94 9.33 -9.25 -7.41
N ALA A 95 9.73 -8.03 -7.03
CA ALA A 95 10.22 -7.02 -7.95
C ALA A 95 11.60 -7.42 -8.51
N ASP A 96 11.86 -7.04 -9.76
CA ASP A 96 13.14 -7.30 -10.41
C ASP A 96 14.27 -6.35 -9.93
N ASN A 97 13.91 -5.32 -9.15
CA ASN A 97 14.75 -4.29 -8.53
C ASN A 97 15.64 -3.49 -9.51
N ILE A 98 15.46 -3.65 -10.82
CA ILE A 98 16.21 -2.95 -11.88
C ILE A 98 15.23 -2.20 -12.80
N SER A 99 14.25 -2.92 -13.32
CA SER A 99 13.16 -2.42 -14.16
C SER A 99 11.85 -2.25 -13.41
N ALA A 100 11.75 -2.62 -12.14
CA ALA A 100 10.58 -2.43 -11.30
C ALA A 100 10.89 -2.43 -9.79
N TYR A 101 9.98 -1.85 -9.01
CA TYR A 101 10.03 -1.79 -7.54
C TYR A 101 8.61 -1.74 -6.95
N TRP A 102 8.50 -1.93 -5.64
CA TRP A 102 7.27 -1.69 -4.89
C TRP A 102 7.23 -0.24 -4.40
N ALA A 103 6.32 0.55 -4.95
CA ALA A 103 6.07 1.92 -4.56
C ALA A 103 5.04 1.95 -3.42
N PHE A 104 5.28 2.79 -2.43
CA PHE A 104 4.40 2.99 -1.29
C PHE A 104 3.79 4.38 -1.35
N TYR A 105 2.48 4.43 -1.20
CA TYR A 105 1.70 5.65 -1.16
C TYR A 105 0.82 5.66 0.09
N VAL A 106 0.51 6.86 0.56
CA VAL A 106 -0.47 7.11 1.61
C VAL A 106 -1.37 8.24 1.16
N ASN A 107 -2.68 8.00 1.17
CA ASN A 107 -3.70 8.93 0.75
C ASN A 107 -3.43 9.52 -0.66
N GLY A 108 -3.00 8.66 -1.59
CA GLY A 108 -2.67 9.02 -2.97
C GLY A 108 -1.38 9.84 -3.15
N LYS A 109 -0.55 9.97 -2.12
CA LYS A 109 0.76 10.65 -2.18
C LYS A 109 1.88 9.66 -1.90
N TYR A 110 2.98 9.78 -2.65
CA TYR A 110 4.15 8.92 -2.44
C TYR A 110 4.66 9.07 -0.99
N CYS A 111 4.91 7.95 -0.32
CA CYS A 111 5.41 7.94 1.05
C CYS A 111 6.75 8.68 1.13
N SER A 112 6.86 9.57 2.12
CA SER A 112 8.09 10.36 2.31
C SER A 112 9.19 9.59 3.04
N TYR A 113 8.83 8.47 3.67
CA TYR A 113 9.72 7.62 4.46
C TYR A 113 9.58 6.15 4.04
N GLY A 114 10.60 5.35 4.35
CA GLY A 114 10.50 3.88 4.28
C GLY A 114 9.53 3.33 5.32
N VAL A 115 9.14 2.06 5.17
CA VAL A 115 8.09 1.41 5.98
C VAL A 115 8.36 1.48 7.49
N ASP A 116 9.63 1.45 7.92
CA ASP A 116 9.99 1.52 9.34
C ASP A 116 9.70 2.86 10.00
N ASN A 117 9.60 3.94 9.21
CA ASN A 117 9.49 5.30 9.71
C ASN A 117 8.29 6.05 9.11
N GLN A 118 7.52 5.43 8.21
CA GLN A 118 6.34 6.03 7.62
C GLN A 118 5.21 6.03 8.65
N PRO A 119 4.79 7.22 9.16
CA PRO A 119 3.78 7.28 10.22
C PRO A 119 2.43 6.76 9.74
N VAL A 120 1.67 6.22 10.68
CA VAL A 120 0.31 5.70 10.49
C VAL A 120 -0.66 6.51 11.35
N ASN A 121 -1.70 7.05 10.71
CA ASN A 121 -2.77 7.80 11.34
C ASN A 121 -4.11 7.09 11.13
N ASP A 122 -5.06 7.37 12.02
CA ASP A 122 -6.44 6.91 11.85
C ASP A 122 -7.03 7.43 10.53
N GLY A 123 -7.64 6.52 9.77
CA GLY A 123 -8.22 6.76 8.45
C GLY A 123 -7.23 6.71 7.29
N ASP A 124 -5.95 6.40 7.51
CA ASP A 124 -4.96 6.34 6.42
C ASP A 124 -5.26 5.21 5.43
N MET A 125 -5.19 5.56 4.15
CA MET A 125 -5.32 4.64 3.04
C MET A 125 -3.95 4.48 2.36
N PHE A 126 -3.31 3.33 2.56
CA PHE A 126 -2.04 3.02 1.93
C PHE A 126 -2.22 2.28 0.61
N GLU A 127 -1.34 2.55 -0.35
CA GLU A 127 -1.23 1.80 -1.59
C GLU A 127 0.19 1.25 -1.78
N ILE A 128 0.29 -0.06 -2.08
CA ILE A 128 1.55 -0.78 -2.34
C ILE A 128 1.49 -1.27 -3.79
N ILE A 129 2.19 -0.57 -4.68
CA ILE A 129 2.01 -0.71 -6.13
C ILE A 129 3.29 -1.23 -6.77
N TYR A 130 3.17 -2.26 -7.60
CA TYR A 130 4.26 -2.70 -8.46
C TYR A 130 4.44 -1.68 -9.60
N GLU A 131 5.53 -0.91 -9.57
CA GLU A 131 5.83 0.09 -10.58
C GLU A 131 7.02 -0.31 -11.44
N LYS A 132 6.87 -0.16 -12.76
CA LYS A 132 7.97 -0.32 -13.70
C LYS A 132 8.74 0.98 -13.84
N VAL A 133 10.06 0.91 -13.76
CA VAL A 133 10.96 2.02 -14.05
C VAL A 133 10.78 2.42 -15.53
N SER A 134 10.22 3.60 -15.78
CA SER A 134 10.04 4.12 -17.13
C SER A 134 11.39 4.43 -17.79
N GLN A 135 11.67 3.85 -18.96
CA GLN A 135 12.87 4.18 -19.77
C GLN A 135 12.74 5.47 -20.60
N ASP A 136 11.86 6.40 -20.22
CA ASP A 136 11.56 7.58 -21.05
C ASP A 136 12.33 8.82 -20.55
N SER A 137 13.65 8.85 -20.80
CA SER A 137 14.48 10.08 -20.68
C SER A 137 15.80 10.03 -21.46
N ARG A 138 15.93 9.12 -22.43
CA ARG A 138 17.04 9.12 -23.39
C ARG A 138 16.49 9.23 -24.82
N SER A 139 15.95 10.40 -25.15
CA SER A 139 15.79 10.86 -26.54
C SER A 139 16.70 12.07 -26.76
#